data_AF-A0A8H1QQR2-F1
#
_entry.id   AF-A0A8H1QQR2-F1
#
_cell.length_a   1.000
_cell.length_b   1.000
_cell.length_c   1.000
_cell.angle_alpha   90.00
_cell.angle_beta   90.00
_cell.angle_gamma   90.00
#
_symmetry.space_group_name_H-M   'P 1'
#
loop_
_entity.id
_entity.type
_entity.pdbx_description
1 polymer ?
#
loop_
_entity_poly.entity_id
_entity_poly.type
_entity_poly.pdbx_seq_one_letter_code
_entity_poly.pdbx_strand_id
1 'polypeptide(L)'
;MADRLYLRHSTDKQTDARQRHALAPLLAAGTPVYEDPATSSRVLSLYRDGFKQLLDEAAVGDTIRIADAARLFRSVADILALRPVLIRRGLHLRVESGLLSGIDLASNYPGTKMMVSVLAAVLEFQRDMISENTREGVAAAKAGGKTLGRPSALDQEQTVELVEAHREGATVKGLARRYGIAPRTVRRVLDNAGAREVPNDLSARLDDEDQADAATEDQTADLDPVVVVDVPGLVAEHLADAADDAVREALAAGQTIRRGQGYLVRTTAPLSVHKAMIEHSVPALTQSPAGRKAHRIHQGRVDAADRRCP
;
A
#
# COMPACT_ATOMS: atom_id res chain seq x y z
N MET A 1 -24.88 22.27 -30.61
CA MET A 1 -25.09 20.94 -30.03
C MET A 1 -24.46 19.93 -30.95
N ALA A 2 -23.26 19.48 -30.59
CA ALA A 2 -22.54 18.40 -31.24
C ALA A 2 -22.41 17.23 -30.27
N ASP A 3 -22.35 16.01 -30.81
CA ASP A 3 -21.91 14.85 -30.03
C ASP A 3 -20.38 14.88 -29.89
N ARG A 4 -19.86 14.40 -28.76
CA ARG A 4 -18.43 14.10 -28.55
C ARG A 4 -18.29 12.73 -27.94
N LEU A 5 -17.39 11.92 -28.47
CA LEU A 5 -17.17 10.55 -28.02
C LEU A 5 -16.03 10.50 -27.02
N TYR A 6 -16.25 9.82 -25.91
CA TYR A 6 -15.19 9.49 -24.96
C TYR A 6 -14.97 7.98 -24.90
N LEU A 7 -13.73 7.57 -25.13
CA LEU A 7 -13.29 6.18 -25.08
C LEU A 7 -12.18 6.02 -24.03
N ARG A 8 -12.26 4.97 -23.23
CA ARG A 8 -11.16 4.57 -22.35
C ARG A 8 -10.73 3.17 -22.71
N HIS A 9 -9.51 3.02 -23.18
CA HIS A 9 -8.96 1.72 -23.50
C HIS A 9 -7.99 1.23 -22.42
N SER A 10 -8.14 -0.06 -22.11
CA SER A 10 -7.18 -0.79 -21.29
C SER A 10 -6.09 -1.33 -22.21
N THR A 11 -4.99 -1.86 -21.67
CA THR A 11 -4.03 -2.65 -22.47
C THR A 11 -4.61 -3.94 -23.06
N ASP A 12 -5.86 -4.26 -22.75
CA ASP A 12 -6.61 -5.41 -23.25
C ASP A 12 -7.44 -5.06 -24.50
N LYS A 13 -7.07 -5.67 -25.64
CA LYS A 13 -7.67 -5.44 -26.96
C LYS A 13 -9.15 -5.85 -27.06
N GLN A 14 -9.63 -6.79 -26.26
CA GLN A 14 -11.03 -7.27 -26.34
C GLN A 14 -12.02 -6.21 -25.85
N THR A 15 -11.60 -5.44 -24.85
CA THR A 15 -12.39 -4.42 -24.19
C THR A 15 -12.72 -3.23 -25.11
N ASP A 16 -11.83 -2.92 -26.05
CA ASP A 16 -11.96 -1.79 -26.96
C ASP A 16 -12.95 -2.06 -28.08
N ALA A 17 -12.98 -3.30 -28.59
CA ALA A 17 -13.90 -3.73 -29.64
C ALA A 17 -15.37 -3.53 -29.23
N ARG A 18 -15.73 -3.86 -27.98
CA ARG A 18 -17.09 -3.67 -27.47
C ARG A 18 -17.50 -2.19 -27.41
N GLN A 19 -16.59 -1.31 -26.98
CA GLN A 19 -16.87 0.13 -26.91
C GLN A 19 -17.07 0.72 -28.29
N ARG A 20 -16.18 0.38 -29.23
CA ARG A 20 -16.26 0.82 -30.62
C ARG A 20 -17.51 0.31 -31.31
N HIS A 21 -17.95 -0.92 -31.01
CA HIS A 21 -19.22 -1.44 -31.51
C HIS A 21 -20.42 -0.64 -30.99
N ALA A 22 -20.48 -0.34 -29.70
CA ALA A 22 -21.57 0.44 -29.11
C ALA A 22 -21.65 1.87 -29.68
N LEU A 23 -20.50 2.46 -30.03
CA LEU A 23 -20.41 3.80 -30.61
C LEU A 23 -20.29 3.81 -32.14
N ALA A 24 -20.41 2.66 -32.81
CA ALA A 24 -20.14 2.52 -34.24
C ALA A 24 -20.93 3.52 -35.11
N PRO A 25 -22.23 3.79 -34.87
CA PRO A 25 -22.97 4.77 -35.66
C PRO A 25 -22.39 6.19 -35.56
N LEU A 26 -21.97 6.60 -34.37
CA LEU A 26 -21.42 7.94 -34.11
C LEU A 26 -19.99 8.07 -34.61
N LEU A 27 -19.21 6.99 -34.53
CA LEU A 27 -17.87 6.91 -35.12
C LEU A 27 -17.94 7.02 -36.66
N ALA A 28 -18.89 6.32 -37.29
CA ALA A 28 -19.10 6.40 -38.73
C ALA A 28 -19.53 7.80 -39.19
N ALA A 29 -20.21 8.56 -38.33
CA ALA A 29 -20.59 9.95 -38.58
C ALA A 29 -19.42 10.95 -38.45
N GLY A 30 -18.21 10.51 -38.09
CA GLY A 30 -17.05 11.39 -37.93
C GLY A 30 -17.07 12.24 -36.67
N THR A 31 -17.83 11.82 -35.65
CA THR A 31 -17.90 12.53 -34.37
C THR A 31 -16.52 12.63 -33.71
N PRO A 32 -16.11 13.80 -33.16
CA PRO A 32 -14.82 13.95 -32.48
C PRO A 32 -14.65 12.93 -31.34
N VAL A 33 -13.47 12.31 -31.28
CA VAL A 33 -13.14 11.23 -30.35
C VAL A 33 -12.01 11.67 -29.41
N TYR A 34 -12.22 11.46 -28.12
CA TYR A 34 -11.23 11.70 -27.08
C TYR A 34 -10.94 10.39 -26.36
N GLU A 35 -9.66 10.04 -26.28
CA GLU A 35 -9.22 8.73 -25.79
C GLU A 35 -8.26 8.87 -24.61
N ASP A 36 -8.42 8.01 -23.60
CA ASP A 36 -7.46 7.84 -22.51
C ASP A 36 -6.79 6.46 -22.59
N PRO A 37 -5.58 6.35 -23.17
CA PRO A 37 -4.84 5.10 -23.29
C PRO A 37 -4.29 4.62 -21.96
N ALA A 38 -4.48 3.33 -21.65
CA ALA A 38 -3.84 2.64 -20.53
C ALA A 38 -4.01 3.34 -19.15
N THR A 39 -5.01 4.21 -19.03
CA THR A 39 -5.21 4.98 -17.82
C THR A 39 -5.73 4.07 -16.71
N SER A 40 -5.01 4.08 -15.60
CA SER A 40 -5.39 3.32 -14.41
C SER A 40 -6.83 3.62 -14.04
N SER A 41 -7.61 2.57 -13.77
CA SER A 41 -8.98 2.72 -13.26
C SER A 41 -9.05 3.50 -11.94
N ARG A 42 -7.91 3.75 -11.27
CA ARG A 42 -7.82 4.57 -10.06
C ARG A 42 -7.95 6.07 -10.30
N VAL A 43 -7.70 6.56 -11.51
CA VAL A 43 -7.79 7.99 -11.83
C VAL A 43 -9.27 8.37 -12.03
N LEU A 44 -9.75 9.32 -11.22
CA LEU A 44 -11.12 9.85 -11.35
C LEU A 44 -11.30 10.51 -12.71
N SER A 45 -12.55 10.54 -13.19
CA SER A 45 -12.88 10.99 -14.55
C SER A 45 -12.31 12.38 -14.87
N LEU A 46 -12.38 13.32 -13.92
CA LEU A 46 -11.94 14.72 -14.08
C LEU A 46 -10.42 14.92 -14.19
N TYR A 47 -9.61 13.95 -13.76
CA TYR A 47 -8.14 14.07 -13.77
C TYR A 47 -7.51 13.32 -14.94
N ARG A 48 -8.30 12.86 -15.91
CA ARG A 48 -7.78 12.18 -17.09
C ARG A 48 -7.57 13.19 -18.21
N ASP A 49 -6.44 13.08 -18.90
CA ASP A 49 -6.01 14.07 -19.87
C ASP A 49 -6.96 14.12 -21.07
N GLY A 50 -7.38 12.96 -21.61
CA GLY A 50 -8.31 12.90 -22.74
C GLY A 50 -9.70 13.43 -22.36
N PHE A 51 -10.21 13.09 -21.17
CA PHE A 51 -11.48 13.63 -20.70
C PHE A 51 -11.42 15.13 -20.40
N LYS A 52 -10.31 15.63 -19.86
CA LYS A 52 -10.09 17.06 -19.63
C LYS A 52 -10.06 17.83 -20.94
N GLN A 53 -9.34 17.33 -21.94
CA GLN A 53 -9.32 17.91 -23.28
C GLN A 53 -10.73 17.98 -23.87
N LEU A 54 -11.52 16.91 -23.75
CA LEU A 54 -12.91 16.89 -24.17
C LEU A 54 -13.71 18.02 -23.50
N LEU A 55 -13.57 18.17 -22.18
CA LEU A 55 -14.28 19.20 -21.43
C LEU A 55 -13.86 20.63 -21.84
N ASP A 56 -12.60 20.84 -22.19
CA ASP A 56 -12.07 22.14 -22.59
C ASP A 56 -12.51 22.54 -24.01
N GLU A 57 -12.67 21.57 -24.92
CA GLU A 57 -13.20 21.77 -26.27
C GLU A 57 -14.73 21.73 -26.35
N ALA A 58 -15.41 21.33 -25.26
CA ALA A 58 -16.86 21.22 -25.20
C ALA A 58 -17.57 22.58 -25.08
N ALA A 59 -18.53 22.82 -25.97
CA ALA A 59 -19.39 24.01 -25.91
C ALA A 59 -20.71 23.69 -25.20
N VAL A 60 -21.39 24.74 -24.74
CA VAL A 60 -22.68 24.64 -24.06
C VAL A 60 -23.71 23.95 -24.97
N GLY A 61 -24.44 22.98 -24.41
CA GLY A 61 -25.46 22.18 -25.09
C GLY A 61 -24.91 20.94 -25.80
N ASP A 62 -23.60 20.71 -25.76
CA ASP A 62 -23.02 19.53 -26.39
C ASP A 62 -23.22 18.26 -25.56
N THR A 63 -23.27 17.12 -26.25
CA THR A 63 -23.56 15.82 -25.64
C THR A 63 -22.34 14.92 -25.66
N ILE A 64 -21.88 14.55 -24.47
CA ILE A 64 -20.84 13.55 -24.27
C ILE A 64 -21.48 12.17 -24.37
N ARG A 65 -20.94 11.33 -25.24
CA ARG A 65 -21.40 9.97 -25.50
C ARG A 65 -20.35 8.98 -25.05
N ILE A 66 -20.76 8.06 -24.18
CA ILE A 66 -19.91 6.96 -23.69
C ILE A 66 -20.57 5.61 -23.94
N ALA A 67 -19.75 4.61 -24.24
CA ALA A 67 -20.26 3.26 -24.46
C ALA A 67 -20.92 2.67 -23.21
N ASP A 68 -20.29 2.82 -22.03
CA ASP A 68 -20.75 2.26 -20.76
C ASP A 68 -20.27 3.19 -19.62
N ALA A 69 -21.10 3.35 -18.57
CA ALA A 69 -20.77 4.09 -17.37
C ALA A 69 -19.45 3.63 -16.72
N ALA A 70 -19.12 2.34 -16.76
CA ALA A 70 -17.85 1.81 -16.22
C ALA A 70 -16.59 2.29 -16.98
N ARG A 71 -16.76 2.91 -18.16
CA ARG A 71 -15.64 3.46 -18.96
C ARG A 71 -15.25 4.84 -18.50
N LEU A 72 -16.24 5.65 -18.14
CA LEU A 72 -15.99 6.96 -17.55
C LEU A 72 -15.76 6.82 -16.04
N PHE A 73 -16.74 6.29 -15.32
CA PHE A 73 -16.80 6.39 -13.87
C PHE A 73 -16.10 5.26 -13.12
N ARG A 74 -15.29 5.63 -12.12
CA ARG A 74 -14.71 4.65 -11.20
C ARG A 74 -15.71 4.21 -10.13
N SER A 75 -16.46 5.12 -9.56
CA SER A 75 -17.39 4.84 -8.44
C SER A 75 -18.65 5.69 -8.55
N VAL A 76 -19.62 5.40 -7.70
CA VAL A 76 -20.80 6.24 -7.50
C VAL A 76 -20.39 7.67 -7.14
N ALA A 77 -19.40 7.82 -6.26
CA ALA A 77 -18.85 9.11 -5.89
C ALA A 77 -18.29 9.89 -7.10
N ASP A 78 -17.65 9.20 -8.05
CA ASP A 78 -17.14 9.82 -9.28
C ASP A 78 -18.28 10.36 -10.16
N ILE A 79 -19.41 9.63 -10.26
CA ILE A 79 -20.63 10.10 -10.95
C ILE A 79 -21.17 11.35 -10.28
N LEU A 80 -21.32 11.31 -8.95
CA LEU A 80 -21.89 12.40 -8.16
C LEU A 80 -20.98 13.64 -8.14
N ALA A 81 -19.66 13.46 -8.27
CA ALA A 81 -18.71 14.56 -8.37
C ALA A 81 -18.69 15.18 -9.77
N LEU A 82 -18.76 14.38 -10.83
CA LEU A 82 -18.71 14.85 -12.21
C LEU A 82 -20.02 15.53 -12.64
N ARG A 83 -21.17 14.98 -12.24
CA ARG A 83 -22.49 15.46 -12.69
C ARG A 83 -22.71 16.97 -12.46
N PRO A 84 -22.42 17.56 -11.28
CA PRO A 84 -22.53 19.01 -11.07
C PRO A 84 -21.63 19.84 -12.00
N VAL A 85 -20.46 19.32 -12.39
CA VAL A 85 -19.55 19.99 -13.33
C VAL A 85 -20.19 20.07 -14.71
N LEU A 86 -20.76 18.97 -15.18
CA LEU A 86 -21.42 18.90 -16.48
C LEU A 86 -22.67 19.79 -16.53
N ILE A 87 -23.50 19.77 -15.48
CA ILE A 87 -24.67 20.65 -15.36
C ILE A 87 -24.27 22.13 -15.43
N ARG A 88 -23.24 22.54 -14.68
CA ARG A 88 -22.77 23.94 -14.68
C ARG A 88 -22.22 24.37 -16.04
N ARG A 89 -21.60 23.45 -16.79
CA ARG A 89 -21.13 23.71 -18.16
C ARG A 89 -22.23 23.58 -19.23
N GLY A 90 -23.45 23.20 -18.83
CA GLY A 90 -24.56 22.96 -19.76
C GLY A 90 -24.30 21.80 -20.71
N LEU A 91 -23.56 20.78 -20.28
CA LEU A 91 -23.22 19.60 -21.07
C LEU A 91 -24.15 18.44 -20.72
N HIS A 92 -24.46 17.63 -21.72
CA HIS A 92 -25.22 16.38 -21.55
C HIS A 92 -24.27 15.19 -21.49
N LEU A 93 -24.67 14.12 -20.79
CA LEU A 93 -23.90 12.88 -20.73
C LEU A 93 -24.81 11.68 -20.94
N ARG A 94 -24.67 11.01 -22.08
CA ARG A 94 -25.47 9.83 -22.43
C ARG A 94 -24.60 8.58 -22.50
N VAL A 95 -25.16 7.51 -21.96
CA VAL A 95 -24.59 6.16 -22.02
C VAL A 95 -25.33 5.39 -23.11
N GLU A 96 -24.59 4.70 -23.98
CA GLU A 96 -25.19 3.96 -25.10
C GLU A 96 -25.51 2.49 -24.73
N SER A 97 -24.79 1.88 -23.78
CA SER A 97 -24.97 0.47 -23.40
C SER A 97 -25.12 0.27 -21.88
N GLY A 98 -25.80 -0.80 -21.50
CA GLY A 98 -26.00 -1.22 -20.10
C GLY A 98 -27.24 -0.64 -19.44
N LEU A 99 -27.30 -0.76 -18.11
CA LEU A 99 -28.45 -0.35 -17.28
C LEU A 99 -28.77 1.15 -17.32
N LEU A 100 -27.78 1.98 -17.66
CA LEU A 100 -27.92 3.43 -17.76
C LEU A 100 -28.16 3.91 -19.19
N SER A 101 -28.37 2.99 -20.14
CA SER A 101 -28.57 3.33 -21.55
C SER A 101 -29.79 4.25 -21.75
N GLY A 102 -29.62 5.27 -22.58
CA GLY A 102 -30.69 6.20 -22.93
C GLY A 102 -30.99 7.29 -21.90
N ILE A 103 -30.33 7.27 -20.73
CA ILE A 103 -30.49 8.31 -19.70
C ILE A 103 -29.40 9.37 -19.86
N ASP A 104 -29.79 10.64 -19.83
CA ASP A 104 -28.85 11.75 -19.65
C ASP A 104 -28.49 11.92 -18.17
N LEU A 105 -27.29 11.47 -17.80
CA LEU A 105 -26.79 11.52 -16.43
C LEU A 105 -26.54 12.95 -15.95
N ALA A 106 -26.36 13.91 -16.87
CA ALA A 106 -26.12 15.31 -16.57
C ALA A 106 -27.41 16.16 -16.58
N SER A 107 -28.60 15.55 -16.75
CA SER A 107 -29.86 16.30 -16.64
C SER A 107 -30.10 16.79 -15.21
N ASN A 108 -30.50 18.05 -15.04
CA ASN A 108 -30.78 18.66 -13.73
C ASN A 108 -32.16 18.29 -13.15
N TYR A 109 -32.92 17.40 -13.82
CA TYR A 109 -34.22 16.97 -13.32
C TYR A 109 -34.09 16.19 -12.00
N PRO A 110 -34.91 16.48 -10.96
CA PRO A 110 -34.85 15.79 -9.68
C PRO A 110 -35.02 14.27 -9.79
N GLY A 111 -35.90 13.80 -10.68
CA GLY A 111 -36.10 12.37 -10.93
C GLY A 111 -34.86 11.69 -11.51
N THR A 112 -34.12 12.37 -12.39
CA THR A 112 -32.84 11.86 -12.91
C THR A 112 -31.81 11.75 -11.79
N LYS A 113 -31.75 12.75 -10.90
CA LYS A 113 -30.84 12.71 -9.74
C LYS A 113 -31.13 11.49 -8.86
N MET A 114 -32.39 11.24 -8.52
CA MET A 114 -32.79 10.08 -7.71
C MET A 114 -32.44 8.77 -8.42
N MET A 115 -32.81 8.62 -9.68
CA MET A 115 -32.57 7.40 -10.46
C MET A 115 -31.07 7.10 -10.59
N VAL A 116 -30.25 8.11 -10.87
CA VAL A 116 -28.79 7.96 -10.91
C VAL A 116 -28.26 7.49 -9.56
N SER A 117 -28.69 8.07 -8.45
CA SER A 117 -28.24 7.64 -7.10
C SER A 117 -28.62 6.18 -6.81
N VAL A 118 -29.84 5.76 -7.14
CA VAL A 118 -30.30 4.38 -6.92
C VAL A 118 -29.50 3.40 -7.79
N LEU A 119 -29.37 3.67 -9.09
CA LEU A 119 -28.61 2.81 -10.00
C LEU A 119 -27.14 2.74 -9.60
N ALA A 120 -26.57 3.85 -9.14
CA ALA A 120 -25.21 3.87 -8.66
C ALA A 120 -25.04 2.99 -7.41
N ALA A 121 -25.96 3.06 -6.44
CA ALA A 121 -25.96 2.18 -5.26
C ALA A 121 -26.08 0.69 -5.64
N VAL A 122 -26.92 0.36 -6.62
CA VAL A 122 -27.03 -1.03 -7.13
C VAL A 122 -25.73 -1.49 -7.78
N LEU A 123 -25.05 -0.63 -8.54
CA LEU A 123 -23.76 -0.96 -9.16
C LEU A 123 -22.64 -1.14 -8.13
N GLU A 124 -22.67 -0.39 -7.03
CA GLU A 124 -21.75 -0.59 -5.91
C GLU A 124 -22.00 -1.94 -5.22
N PHE A 125 -23.26 -2.23 -4.90
CA PHE A 125 -23.67 -3.52 -4.36
C PHE A 125 -23.21 -4.70 -5.22
N GLN A 126 -23.42 -4.64 -6.54
CA GLN A 126 -22.97 -5.70 -7.45
C GLN A 126 -21.46 -5.92 -7.43
N ARG A 127 -20.67 -4.83 -7.33
CA ARG A 127 -19.20 -4.93 -7.27
C ARG A 127 -18.75 -5.55 -5.95
N ASP A 128 -19.38 -5.16 -4.85
CA ASP A 128 -19.08 -5.70 -3.54
C ASP A 128 -19.42 -7.19 -3.49
N MET A 129 -20.56 -7.60 -4.05
CA MET A 129 -20.94 -9.01 -4.18
C MET A 129 -19.93 -9.83 -5.01
N ILE A 130 -19.41 -9.29 -6.12
CA ILE A 130 -18.36 -9.97 -6.91
C ILE A 130 -17.09 -10.15 -6.07
N SER A 131 -16.70 -9.11 -5.31
CA SER A 131 -15.54 -9.16 -4.43
C SER A 131 -15.73 -10.18 -3.30
N GLU A 132 -16.92 -10.23 -2.70
CA GLU A 132 -17.29 -11.18 -1.66
C GLU A 132 -17.24 -12.62 -2.17
N ASN A 133 -17.92 -12.92 -3.29
CA ASN A 133 -17.89 -14.24 -3.92
C ASN A 133 -16.46 -14.67 -4.27
N THR A 134 -15.61 -13.74 -4.72
CA THR A 134 -14.19 -14.02 -4.99
C THR A 134 -13.45 -14.40 -3.72
N ARG A 135 -13.69 -13.69 -2.62
CA ARG A 135 -13.07 -13.96 -1.32
C ARG A 135 -13.53 -15.30 -0.77
N GLU A 136 -14.82 -15.62 -0.88
CA GLU A 136 -15.37 -16.91 -0.50
C GLU A 136 -14.77 -18.05 -1.34
N GLY A 137 -14.69 -17.89 -2.66
CA GLY A 137 -14.06 -18.86 -3.55
C GLY A 137 -12.58 -19.09 -3.22
N VAL A 138 -11.86 -18.02 -2.89
CA VAL A 138 -10.47 -18.08 -2.40
C VAL A 138 -10.38 -18.82 -1.06
N ALA A 139 -11.29 -18.56 -0.12
CA ALA A 139 -11.33 -19.24 1.17
C ALA A 139 -11.63 -20.74 1.02
N ALA A 140 -12.61 -21.09 0.18
CA ALA A 140 -12.95 -22.47 -0.15
C ALA A 140 -11.77 -23.20 -0.84
N ALA A 141 -11.07 -22.53 -1.76
CA ALA A 141 -9.89 -23.10 -2.40
C ALA A 141 -8.74 -23.36 -1.41
N LYS A 142 -8.52 -22.46 -0.44
CA LYS A 142 -7.55 -22.67 0.65
C LYS A 142 -7.96 -23.84 1.55
N ALA A 143 -9.23 -23.92 1.92
CA ALA A 143 -9.76 -25.03 2.74
C ALA A 143 -9.63 -26.38 2.04
N GLY A 144 -9.80 -26.41 0.71
CA GLY A 144 -9.55 -27.57 -0.14
C GLY A 144 -8.07 -27.87 -0.42
N GLY A 145 -7.13 -27.20 0.25
CA GLY A 145 -5.69 -27.46 0.13
C GLY A 145 -5.04 -26.94 -1.16
N LYS A 146 -5.73 -26.12 -1.96
CA LYS A 146 -5.12 -25.53 -3.17
C LYS A 146 -4.14 -24.42 -2.77
N THR A 147 -2.90 -24.54 -3.23
CA THR A 147 -1.89 -23.48 -3.11
C THR A 147 -2.26 -22.31 -4.03
N LEU A 148 -2.59 -21.17 -3.44
CA LEU A 148 -2.94 -19.95 -4.18
C LEU A 148 -1.72 -19.06 -4.40
N GLY A 149 -1.69 -18.36 -5.53
CA GLY A 149 -0.65 -17.38 -5.87
C GLY A 149 0.37 -17.90 -6.87
N ARG A 150 1.50 -17.20 -6.98
CA ARG A 150 2.59 -17.59 -7.89
C ARG A 150 3.20 -18.92 -7.41
N PRO A 151 3.38 -19.92 -8.31
CA PRO A 151 4.08 -21.15 -7.98
C PRO A 151 5.44 -20.90 -7.32
N SER A 152 5.85 -21.80 -6.42
CA SER A 152 7.21 -21.77 -5.88
C SER A 152 8.23 -21.86 -7.01
N ALA A 153 9.35 -21.15 -6.88
CA ALA A 153 10.44 -21.21 -7.85
C ALA A 153 11.32 -22.46 -7.68
N LEU A 154 11.17 -23.16 -6.56
CA LEU A 154 11.88 -24.39 -6.24
C LEU A 154 10.86 -25.44 -5.78
N ASP A 155 11.10 -26.68 -6.16
CA ASP A 155 10.39 -27.83 -5.63
C ASP A 155 10.87 -28.16 -4.20
N GLN A 156 10.14 -29.05 -3.53
CA GLN A 156 10.43 -29.40 -2.14
C GLN A 156 11.80 -30.07 -1.99
N GLU A 157 12.17 -30.97 -2.91
CA GLU A 157 13.49 -31.61 -2.94
C GLU A 157 14.62 -30.59 -3.17
N GLN A 158 14.44 -29.68 -4.14
CA GLN A 158 15.41 -28.61 -4.41
C GLN A 158 15.55 -27.65 -3.23
N THR A 159 14.48 -27.46 -2.46
CA THR A 159 14.52 -26.64 -1.24
C THR A 159 15.36 -27.31 -0.16
N VAL A 160 15.21 -28.62 0.03
CA VAL A 160 16.02 -29.39 0.99
C VAL A 160 17.49 -29.41 0.55
N GLU A 161 17.76 -29.74 -0.72
CA GLU A 161 19.12 -29.76 -1.27
C GLU A 161 19.79 -28.37 -1.13
N LEU A 162 19.06 -27.29 -1.39
CA LEU A 162 19.57 -25.92 -1.24
C LEU A 162 19.91 -25.59 0.21
N VAL A 163 19.08 -26.03 1.17
CA VAL A 163 19.32 -25.81 2.60
C VAL A 163 20.52 -26.62 3.09
N GLU A 164 20.63 -27.89 2.70
CA GLU A 164 21.77 -28.74 3.04
C GLU A 164 23.07 -28.20 2.42
N ALA A 165 23.06 -27.85 1.13
CA ALA A 165 24.21 -27.23 0.48
C ALA A 165 24.62 -25.91 1.17
N HIS A 166 23.68 -25.14 1.71
CA HIS A 166 24.01 -23.95 2.49
C HIS A 166 24.67 -24.29 3.84
N ARG A 167 24.18 -25.33 4.53
CA ARG A 167 24.78 -25.85 5.77
C ARG A 167 26.19 -26.40 5.56
N GLU A 168 26.44 -27.00 4.40
CA GLU A 168 27.77 -27.44 3.95
C GLU A 168 28.71 -26.29 3.56
N GLY A 169 28.25 -25.03 3.61
CA GLY A 169 29.06 -23.84 3.39
C GLY A 169 28.87 -23.16 2.03
N ALA A 170 27.92 -23.59 1.20
CA ALA A 170 27.65 -22.93 -0.07
C ALA A 170 27.13 -21.49 0.13
N THR A 171 27.74 -20.54 -0.59
CA THR A 171 27.33 -19.14 -0.51
C THR A 171 25.97 -18.89 -1.17
N VAL A 172 25.20 -17.95 -0.61
CA VAL A 172 23.89 -17.52 -1.16
C VAL A 172 23.98 -17.13 -2.65
N LYS A 173 25.08 -16.48 -3.06
CA LYS A 173 25.31 -16.12 -4.47
C LYS A 173 25.60 -17.34 -5.35
N GLY A 174 26.33 -18.33 -4.84
CA GLY A 174 26.59 -19.59 -5.53
C GLY A 174 25.31 -20.39 -5.75
N LEU A 175 24.48 -20.52 -4.70
CA LEU A 175 23.18 -21.18 -4.77
C LEU A 175 22.22 -20.47 -5.73
N ALA A 176 22.18 -19.14 -5.69
CA ALA A 176 21.36 -18.35 -6.63
C ALA A 176 21.70 -18.64 -8.10
N ARG A 177 22.99 -18.77 -8.42
CA ARG A 177 23.45 -19.12 -9.77
C ARG A 177 23.12 -20.56 -10.13
N ARG A 178 23.37 -21.51 -9.22
CA ARG A 178 23.12 -22.95 -9.41
C ARG A 178 21.66 -23.24 -9.74
N TYR A 179 20.72 -22.58 -9.05
CA TYR A 179 19.29 -22.78 -9.24
C TYR A 179 18.62 -21.75 -10.15
N GLY A 180 19.38 -20.82 -10.75
CA GLY A 180 18.83 -19.80 -11.66
C GLY A 180 17.81 -18.84 -11.03
N ILE A 181 17.87 -18.65 -9.71
CA ILE A 181 16.91 -17.81 -8.95
C ILE A 181 17.58 -16.57 -8.36
N ALA A 182 16.78 -15.55 -8.07
CA ALA A 182 17.29 -14.35 -7.42
C ALA A 182 17.86 -14.66 -6.02
N PRO A 183 18.98 -14.04 -5.59
CA PRO A 183 19.55 -14.22 -4.25
C PRO A 183 18.56 -13.93 -3.11
N ARG A 184 17.59 -13.06 -3.35
CA ARG A 184 16.49 -12.77 -2.41
C ARG A 184 15.58 -13.98 -2.19
N THR A 185 15.34 -14.77 -3.23
CA THR A 185 14.56 -16.02 -3.14
C THR A 185 15.30 -17.05 -2.31
N VAL A 186 16.61 -17.21 -2.54
CA VAL A 186 17.49 -18.09 -1.74
C VAL A 186 17.45 -17.71 -0.27
N ARG A 187 17.68 -16.42 0.07
CA ARG A 187 17.60 -15.95 1.47
C ARG A 187 16.25 -16.24 2.11
N ARG A 188 15.15 -15.98 1.40
CA ARG A 188 13.80 -16.27 1.90
C ARG A 188 13.59 -17.76 2.20
N VAL A 189 14.13 -18.64 1.35
CA VAL A 189 14.05 -20.09 1.56
C VAL A 189 14.85 -20.50 2.80
N LEU A 190 16.08 -19.99 2.94
CA LEU A 190 16.93 -20.26 4.09
C LEU A 190 16.36 -19.69 5.41
N ASP A 191 15.77 -18.50 5.37
CA ASP A 191 15.09 -17.86 6.51
C ASP A 191 13.88 -18.69 6.97
N ASN A 192 13.05 -19.14 6.03
CA ASN A 192 11.90 -20.00 6.34
C ASN A 192 12.31 -21.38 6.89
N ALA A 193 13.50 -21.86 6.53
CA ALA A 193 14.04 -23.13 6.98
C ALA A 193 14.89 -23.03 8.26
N GLY A 194 15.04 -21.83 8.85
CA GLY A 194 15.92 -21.60 10.02
C GLY A 194 17.40 -21.81 9.74
N ALA A 195 17.80 -22.06 8.49
CA ALA A 195 19.19 -22.33 8.10
C ALA A 195 20.09 -21.08 8.11
N ARG A 196 19.47 -19.90 8.26
CA ARG A 196 20.15 -18.61 8.44
C ARG A 196 19.79 -17.99 9.79
N GLU A 197 19.63 -18.81 10.83
CA GLU A 197 19.70 -18.31 12.20
C GLU A 197 21.02 -17.56 12.35
N VAL A 198 20.92 -16.23 12.39
CA VAL A 198 21.98 -15.40 12.94
C VAL A 198 21.91 -15.67 14.43
N PRO A 199 22.98 -16.17 15.09
CA PRO A 199 23.02 -16.23 16.53
C PRO A 199 22.64 -14.85 17.07
N ASN A 200 21.58 -14.80 17.88
CA ASN A 200 21.22 -13.57 18.61
C ASN A 200 22.17 -13.35 19.80
N ASP A 201 23.10 -14.28 19.98
CA ASP A 201 24.22 -14.30 20.90
C ASP A 201 25.48 -14.01 20.06
N LEU A 202 26.09 -12.84 20.29
CA LEU A 202 27.46 -12.54 19.83
C LEU A 202 28.50 -12.88 20.92
N SER A 203 28.07 -13.40 22.08
CA SER A 203 28.89 -13.71 23.25
C SER A 203 29.78 -14.93 23.05
N ALA A 204 29.38 -15.92 22.24
CA ALA A 204 30.16 -17.15 22.04
C ALA A 204 31.47 -17.00 21.22
N ARG A 205 31.94 -15.77 20.95
CA ARG A 205 33.22 -15.50 20.27
C ARG A 205 34.22 -14.71 21.12
N LEU A 206 33.98 -14.57 22.42
CA LEU A 206 34.87 -13.83 23.34
C LEU A 206 35.43 -14.67 24.49
N ASP A 207 35.16 -15.98 24.57
CA ASP A 207 35.47 -16.78 25.77
C ASP A 207 36.92 -17.33 25.85
N ASP A 208 37.87 -16.87 25.03
CA ASP A 208 39.27 -17.35 25.08
C ASP A 208 40.27 -16.38 25.73
N GLU A 209 39.86 -15.19 26.20
CA GLU A 209 40.75 -14.28 26.92
C GLU A 209 40.07 -13.71 28.16
N ASP A 210 40.26 -14.40 29.30
CA ASP A 210 40.59 -13.84 30.63
C ASP A 210 40.04 -14.72 31.76
N GLN A 211 40.84 -15.73 32.11
CA GLN A 211 40.88 -16.25 33.48
C GLN A 211 41.70 -15.29 34.35
N ALA A 212 41.05 -14.46 35.17
CA ALA A 212 41.63 -13.96 36.40
C ALA A 212 40.55 -13.39 37.35
N ASP A 213 40.49 -14.03 38.52
CA ASP A 213 40.14 -13.47 39.83
C ASP A 213 38.72 -13.02 40.22
N ALA A 214 38.24 -13.77 41.23
CA ALA A 214 37.65 -13.32 42.48
C ALA A 214 36.13 -13.21 42.61
N ALA A 215 35.62 -14.07 43.50
CA ALA A 215 34.33 -13.99 44.15
C ALA A 215 34.14 -12.67 44.92
N THR A 216 32.92 -12.12 44.90
CA THR A 216 32.23 -11.48 46.04
C THR A 216 30.76 -11.30 45.65
N GLU A 217 29.86 -11.95 46.38
CA GLU A 217 28.45 -11.56 46.45
C GLU A 217 28.36 -10.27 47.28
N ASP A 218 27.86 -9.17 46.70
CA ASP A 218 27.20 -8.12 47.48
C ASP A 218 26.21 -7.31 46.64
N GLN A 219 25.14 -6.87 47.29
CA GLN A 219 23.98 -6.20 46.71
C GLN A 219 24.29 -4.73 46.36
N THR A 220 24.02 -4.29 45.13
CA THR A 220 23.84 -2.87 44.81
C THR A 220 22.62 -2.64 43.94
N ALA A 221 21.74 -1.78 44.46
CA ALA A 221 20.49 -1.34 43.86
C ALA A 221 20.70 -0.49 42.58
N ASP A 222 19.75 -0.66 41.66
CA ASP A 222 19.10 0.42 40.90
C ASP A 222 20.00 1.37 40.08
N LEU A 223 20.73 0.83 39.10
CA LEU A 223 21.27 1.62 38.00
C LEU A 223 20.42 1.39 36.76
N ASP A 224 19.55 2.35 36.42
CA ASP A 224 18.81 2.35 35.16
C ASP A 224 19.81 2.36 33.98
N PRO A 225 19.92 1.28 33.21
CA PRO A 225 21.00 1.12 32.27
C PRO A 225 20.84 2.07 31.07
N VAL A 226 21.92 2.78 30.74
CA VAL A 226 21.95 3.73 29.62
C VAL A 226 22.09 2.96 28.30
N VAL A 227 21.09 3.09 27.43
CA VAL A 227 21.04 2.37 26.15
C VAL A 227 20.94 3.34 24.97
N VAL A 228 21.51 2.92 23.84
CA VAL A 228 21.47 3.66 22.58
C VAL A 228 20.36 3.09 21.70
N VAL A 229 19.34 3.90 21.42
CA VAL A 229 18.19 3.51 20.60
C VAL A 229 17.95 4.54 19.49
N ASP A 230 17.71 4.06 18.27
CA ASP A 230 17.31 4.91 17.15
C ASP A 230 15.79 5.19 17.22
N VAL A 231 15.42 6.45 17.46
CA VAL A 231 14.03 6.93 17.50
C VAL A 231 13.59 7.34 16.08
N PRO A 232 12.47 6.82 15.54
CA PRO A 232 11.94 7.26 14.24
C PRO A 232 11.56 8.75 14.23
N GLY A 233 11.77 9.45 13.10
CA GLY A 233 11.49 10.89 12.98
C GLY A 233 10.07 11.29 13.40
N LEU A 234 9.04 10.55 12.94
CA LEU A 234 7.64 10.80 13.35
C LEU A 234 7.41 10.67 14.87
N VAL A 235 8.19 9.82 15.55
CA VAL A 235 8.13 9.68 17.01
C VAL A 235 8.83 10.87 17.67
N ALA A 236 10.01 11.25 17.16
CA ALA A 236 10.77 12.39 17.66
C ALA A 236 10.03 13.73 17.48
N GLU A 237 9.38 13.94 16.33
CA GLU A 237 8.55 15.14 16.06
C GLU A 237 7.41 15.27 17.06
N HIS A 238 6.72 14.16 17.35
CA HIS A 238 5.62 14.18 18.29
C HIS A 238 6.07 14.43 19.74
N LEU A 239 7.18 13.79 20.15
CA LEU A 239 7.73 13.95 21.49
C LEU A 239 8.34 15.34 21.73
N ALA A 240 8.70 16.08 20.68
CA ALA A 240 9.16 17.45 20.82
C ALA A 240 8.08 18.40 21.39
N ASP A 241 6.81 18.14 21.09
CA ASP A 241 5.68 19.00 21.46
C ASP A 241 4.97 18.57 22.76
N ALA A 242 5.11 17.30 23.18
CA ALA A 242 4.22 16.69 24.18
C ALA A 242 4.90 15.92 25.33
N ALA A 243 6.24 15.88 25.39
CA ALA A 243 6.96 15.03 26.34
C ALA A 243 7.60 15.79 27.51
N ASP A 244 7.89 15.04 28.57
CA ASP A 244 8.63 15.45 29.77
C ASP A 244 10.02 16.02 29.44
N ASP A 245 10.56 16.85 30.34
CA ASP A 245 11.83 17.55 30.15
C ASP A 245 13.00 16.59 29.86
N ALA A 246 13.04 15.44 30.53
CA ALA A 246 14.07 14.41 30.32
C ALA A 246 14.04 13.77 28.92
N VAL A 247 12.84 13.58 28.35
CA VAL A 247 12.68 13.05 26.98
C VAL A 247 13.15 14.08 25.95
N ARG A 248 12.84 15.36 26.20
CA ARG A 248 13.23 16.45 25.31
C ARG A 248 14.74 16.66 25.30
N GLU A 249 15.37 16.59 26.46
CA GLU A 249 16.82 16.67 26.60
C GLU A 249 17.52 15.49 25.92
N ALA A 250 17.00 14.28 26.10
CA ALA A 250 17.53 13.08 25.42
C ALA A 250 17.45 13.19 23.89
N LEU A 251 16.33 13.67 23.34
CA LEU A 251 16.18 13.88 21.90
C LEU A 251 17.06 15.02 21.36
N ALA A 252 17.24 16.10 22.14
CA ALA A 252 18.10 17.22 21.77
C ALA A 252 19.60 16.84 21.76
N ALA A 253 20.02 15.98 22.70
CA ALA A 253 21.37 15.41 22.74
C ALA A 253 21.59 14.32 21.66
N GLY A 254 20.52 13.82 21.05
CA GLY A 254 20.56 12.74 20.06
C GLY A 254 21.10 13.18 18.69
N GLN A 255 21.76 12.25 17.99
CA GLN A 255 22.30 12.51 16.65
C GLN A 255 21.25 12.20 15.57
N THR A 256 20.91 13.20 14.74
CA THR A 256 19.98 13.01 13.63
C THR A 256 20.66 12.33 12.43
N ILE A 257 20.12 11.18 12.00
CA ILE A 257 20.58 10.39 10.86
C ILE A 257 19.50 10.40 9.77
N ARG A 258 19.81 10.99 8.61
CA ARG A 258 18.87 11.04 7.46
C ARG A 258 18.94 9.77 6.61
N ARG A 259 17.79 9.20 6.26
CA ARG A 259 17.65 8.01 5.40
C ARG A 259 16.47 8.20 4.44
N GLY A 260 16.75 8.55 3.18
CA GLY A 260 15.71 8.79 2.17
C GLY A 260 14.85 10.02 2.50
N GLN A 261 13.52 9.88 2.41
CA GLN A 261 12.54 10.94 2.74
C GLN A 261 12.26 11.09 4.24
N GLY A 262 12.95 10.34 5.11
CA GLY A 262 12.76 10.39 6.57
C GLY A 262 14.09 10.46 7.32
N TYR A 263 14.00 10.56 8.65
CA TYR A 263 15.16 10.59 9.54
C TYR A 263 14.93 9.76 10.80
N LEU A 264 16.03 9.51 11.50
CA LEU A 264 16.10 8.83 12.79
C LEU A 264 16.88 9.73 13.75
N VAL A 265 16.57 9.71 15.04
CA VAL A 265 17.35 10.36 16.08
C VAL A 265 17.98 9.27 16.93
N ARG A 266 19.30 9.10 16.82
CA ARG A 266 20.05 8.16 17.66
C ARG A 266 20.19 8.77 19.04
N THR A 267 19.52 8.20 20.03
CA THR A 267 19.43 8.76 21.37
C THR A 267 20.07 7.81 22.37
N THR A 268 20.96 8.35 23.20
CA THR A 268 21.63 7.64 24.29
C THR A 268 21.02 8.13 25.60
N ALA A 269 20.21 7.31 26.25
CA ALA A 269 19.47 7.70 27.44
C ALA A 269 19.19 6.46 28.33
N PRO A 270 18.89 6.65 29.62
CA PRO A 270 18.44 5.58 30.50
C PRO A 270 17.21 4.85 29.93
N LEU A 271 17.07 3.56 30.23
CA LEU A 271 16.00 2.74 29.68
C LEU A 271 14.61 3.22 30.14
N SER A 272 14.48 3.78 31.34
CA SER A 272 13.24 4.43 31.79
C SER A 272 12.80 5.56 30.87
N VAL A 273 13.74 6.36 30.37
CA VAL A 273 13.46 7.48 29.46
C VAL A 273 12.97 6.95 28.11
N HIS A 274 13.56 5.87 27.58
CA HIS A 274 13.07 5.22 26.36
C HIS A 274 11.69 4.59 26.54
N LYS A 275 11.38 4.03 27.70
CA LYS A 275 10.04 3.53 28.04
C LYS A 275 9.01 4.67 28.10
N ALA A 276 9.38 5.80 28.71
CA ALA A 276 8.55 7.00 28.71
C ALA A 276 8.28 7.53 27.29
N MET A 277 9.28 7.51 26.39
CA MET A 277 9.09 7.87 24.97
C MET A 277 8.01 7.01 24.28
N ILE A 278 7.94 5.71 24.61
CA ILE A 278 6.92 4.82 24.05
C ILE A 278 5.54 5.23 24.54
N GLU A 279 5.36 5.39 25.87
CA GLU A 279 4.08 5.71 26.48
C GLU A 279 3.50 7.02 25.95
N HIS A 280 4.32 8.08 25.89
CA HIS A 280 3.92 9.39 25.37
C HIS A 280 3.60 9.36 23.86
N SER A 281 4.12 8.38 23.13
CA SER A 281 3.89 8.27 21.68
C SER A 281 2.59 7.54 21.30
N VAL A 282 1.94 6.85 22.25
CA VAL A 282 0.72 6.04 22.01
C VAL A 282 -0.49 6.88 21.55
N PRO A 283 -0.87 8.00 22.20
CA PRO A 283 -2.16 8.64 21.95
C PRO A 283 -2.29 9.30 20.56
N ALA A 284 -1.19 9.82 20.02
CA ALA A 284 -1.20 10.55 18.75
C ALA A 284 -0.80 9.67 17.55
N LEU A 285 0.20 8.79 17.71
CA LEU A 285 0.73 8.02 16.58
C LEU A 285 -0.15 6.83 16.20
N THR A 286 -1.08 6.42 17.07
CA THR A 286 -2.02 5.34 16.74
C THR A 286 -3.15 5.76 15.79
N GLN A 287 -3.32 7.06 15.55
CA GLN A 287 -4.39 7.63 14.71
C GLN A 287 -4.11 7.52 13.20
N SER A 288 -2.86 7.26 12.78
CA SER A 288 -2.50 7.09 11.36
C SER A 288 -1.79 5.75 11.08
N PRO A 289 -1.92 5.17 9.87
CA PRO A 289 -1.17 3.96 9.50
C PRO A 289 0.36 4.13 9.58
N ALA A 290 0.87 5.31 9.24
CA ALA A 290 2.30 5.62 9.31
C ALA A 290 2.79 5.74 10.75
N GLY A 291 2.04 6.42 11.62
CA GLY A 291 2.34 6.52 13.04
C GLY A 291 2.33 5.17 13.74
N ARG A 292 1.33 4.30 13.47
CA ARG A 292 1.27 2.94 14.03
C ARG A 292 2.51 2.11 13.67
N LYS A 293 3.02 2.26 12.45
CA LYS A 293 4.25 1.61 12.02
C LYS A 293 5.48 2.18 12.74
N ALA A 294 5.57 3.51 12.86
CA ALA A 294 6.68 4.18 13.54
C ALA A 294 6.76 3.80 15.03
N HIS A 295 5.63 3.83 15.73
CA HIS A 295 5.51 3.40 17.13
C HIS A 295 5.96 1.94 17.32
N ARG A 296 5.43 1.01 16.51
CA ARG A 296 5.83 -0.41 16.58
C ARG A 296 7.33 -0.63 16.35
N ILE A 297 7.92 0.12 15.43
CA ILE A 297 9.37 0.04 15.15
C ILE A 297 10.17 0.57 16.35
N HIS A 298 9.75 1.68 16.96
CA HIS A 298 10.42 2.22 18.14
C HIS A 298 10.30 1.27 19.33
N GLN A 299 9.09 0.79 19.64
CA GLN A 299 8.82 -0.17 20.70
C GLN A 299 9.70 -1.43 20.55
N GLY A 300 9.73 -2.03 19.36
CA GLY A 300 10.57 -3.21 19.13
C GLY A 300 12.07 -2.96 19.28
N ARG A 301 12.55 -1.71 19.14
CA ARG A 301 13.96 -1.35 19.38
C ARG A 301 14.27 -1.16 20.86
N VAL A 302 13.35 -0.56 21.61
CA VAL A 302 13.50 -0.41 23.07
C VAL A 302 13.36 -1.77 23.74
N ASP A 303 12.39 -2.60 23.35
CA ASP A 303 12.25 -3.97 23.87
C ASP A 303 13.51 -4.81 23.59
N ALA A 304 14.14 -4.60 22.41
CA ALA A 304 15.40 -5.24 22.07
C ALA A 304 16.61 -4.65 22.82
N ALA A 305 16.50 -3.45 23.38
CA ALA A 305 17.53 -2.83 24.22
C ALA A 305 17.35 -3.24 25.70
N ASP A 306 16.11 -3.32 26.19
CA ASP A 306 15.74 -3.84 27.52
C ASP A 306 16.29 -5.26 27.71
N ARG A 307 16.10 -6.12 26.69
CA ARG A 307 16.64 -7.50 26.69
C ARG A 307 18.17 -7.62 26.60
N ARG A 308 18.90 -6.51 26.35
CA ARG A 308 20.38 -6.47 26.29
C ARG A 308 20.99 -5.93 27.57
N CYS A 309 20.19 -5.41 28.50
CA CYS A 309 20.67 -4.98 29.79
C CYS A 309 20.86 -6.19 30.71
N PRO A 310 21.99 -6.26 31.44
CA PRO A 310 22.27 -7.35 32.38
C PRO A 310 21.29 -7.37 33.56
#